data_AF-A0A848AR03-F1
#
_entry.id   AF-A0A848AR03-F1
#
_cell.length_a   1.000
_cell.length_b   1.000
_cell.length_c   1.000
_cell.angle_alpha   90.00
_cell.angle_beta   90.00
_cell.angle_gamma   90.00
#
_symmetry.space_group_name_H-M   'P 1'
#
loop_
_entity.id
_entity.type
_entity.pdbx_description
1 polymer ?
#
loop_
_entity_poly.entity_id
_entity_poly.type
_entity_poly.pdbx_seq_one_letter_code
_entity_poly.pdbx_strand_id
1 'polypeptide(L)'
;MRVTFRLEHKEETAADIAAAIARTGKVLPPGEYRVVIEPVTKERTNEQNRFYWAVLNEIAEATGNGNEDLHEHFRARFLQDRSCTPARIRSTTELSVREFTRYIDQILEFVGTQYGITVSLSREF
;
A
#
# COMPACT_ATOMS: atom_id res chain seq x y z
N MET A 1 12.33 18.01 -16.34
CA MET A 1 10.97 18.29 -15.83
C MET A 1 10.12 17.06 -16.15
N ARG A 2 9.66 16.31 -15.13
CA ARG A 2 8.91 15.06 -15.31
C ARG A 2 7.43 15.38 -15.18
N VAL A 3 6.69 15.34 -16.27
CA VAL A 3 5.23 15.53 -16.26
C VAL A 3 4.59 14.16 -16.15
N THR A 4 3.84 13.92 -15.08
CA THR A 4 3.12 12.67 -14.85
C THR A 4 1.65 12.95 -15.04
N PHE A 5 1.02 12.26 -16.00
CA PHE A 5 -0.43 12.35 -16.24
C PHE A 5 -1.09 11.09 -15.68
N ARG A 6 -2.12 11.26 -14.86
CA ARG A 6 -2.96 10.16 -14.38
C ARG A 6 -4.24 10.14 -15.20
N LEU A 7 -4.55 9.01 -15.80
CA LEU A 7 -5.81 8.74 -16.51
C LEU A 7 -6.64 7.80 -15.60
N GLU A 8 -7.86 8.21 -15.24
CA GLU A 8 -8.71 7.52 -14.25
C GLU A 8 -9.93 6.81 -14.88
N HIS A 9 -9.86 6.42 -16.15
CA HIS A 9 -11.00 5.78 -16.80
C HIS A 9 -11.00 4.26 -16.64
N LYS A 10 -12.14 3.76 -16.14
CA LYS A 10 -12.27 2.48 -15.42
C LYS A 10 -12.32 1.23 -16.30
N GLU A 11 -12.53 1.37 -17.61
CA GLU A 11 -12.51 0.28 -18.60
C GLU A 11 -12.13 0.88 -19.96
N GLU A 12 -10.84 0.99 -20.25
CA GLU A 12 -10.36 1.51 -21.54
C GLU A 12 -9.74 0.37 -22.35
N THR A 13 -10.29 0.15 -23.54
CA THR A 13 -9.70 -0.71 -24.56
C THR A 13 -8.42 -0.08 -25.11
N ALA A 14 -7.55 -0.87 -25.76
CA ALA A 14 -6.29 -0.37 -26.34
C ALA A 14 -6.49 0.85 -27.28
N ALA A 15 -7.67 1.00 -27.88
CA ALA A 15 -8.07 2.13 -28.70
C ALA A 15 -8.21 3.46 -27.92
N ASP A 16 -8.70 3.41 -26.68
CA ASP A 16 -8.95 4.60 -25.86
C ASP A 16 -7.63 5.20 -25.35
N ILE A 17 -6.69 4.34 -24.96
CA ILE A 17 -5.32 4.72 -24.59
C ILE A 17 -4.60 5.40 -25.77
N ALA A 18 -4.74 4.85 -26.98
CA ALA A 18 -4.17 5.44 -28.19
C ALA A 18 -4.76 6.83 -28.50
N ALA A 19 -6.08 7.00 -28.32
CA ALA A 19 -6.75 8.28 -28.49
C ALA A 19 -6.28 9.32 -27.44
N ALA A 20 -6.07 8.91 -26.19
CA ALA A 20 -5.55 9.78 -25.14
C ALA A 20 -4.12 10.28 -25.45
N ILE A 21 -3.24 9.38 -25.91
CA ILE A 21 -1.88 9.75 -26.33
C ILE A 21 -1.92 10.71 -27.53
N ALA A 22 -2.78 10.46 -28.51
CA ALA A 22 -2.92 11.31 -29.70
C ALA A 22 -3.43 12.73 -29.38
N ARG A 23 -4.32 12.88 -28.38
CA ARG A 23 -4.75 14.20 -27.89
C ARG A 23 -3.58 14.95 -27.26
N THR A 24 -2.80 14.29 -26.41
CA THR A 24 -1.67 14.90 -25.70
C THR A 24 -0.52 15.28 -26.65
N GLY A 25 -0.29 14.48 -27.69
CA GLY A 25 0.74 14.75 -28.70
C GLY A 25 0.56 16.08 -29.45
N LYS A 26 -0.67 16.62 -29.55
CA LYS A 26 -0.91 17.94 -30.18
C LYS A 26 -0.45 19.14 -29.34
N VAL A 27 -0.23 18.93 -28.04
CA VAL A 27 0.10 20.00 -27.08
C VAL A 27 1.59 19.99 -26.72
N LEU A 28 2.31 18.95 -27.08
CA LEU A 28 3.72 18.78 -26.71
C LEU A 28 4.64 19.36 -27.80
N PRO A 29 5.66 20.15 -27.41
CA PRO A 29 6.68 20.62 -28.35
C PRO A 29 7.50 19.43 -28.91
N PRO A 30 8.22 19.61 -30.03
CA PRO A 30 9.10 18.57 -30.54
C PRO A 30 10.17 18.19 -29.51
N GLY A 31 10.27 16.90 -29.17
CA GLY A 31 11.21 16.41 -28.17
C GLY A 31 11.10 14.90 -27.96
N GLU A 32 12.05 14.35 -27.21
CA GLU A 32 12.00 12.94 -26.79
C GLU A 32 11.16 12.79 -25.52
N TYR A 33 10.15 11.92 -25.59
CA TYR A 33 9.24 11.64 -24.47
C TYR A 33 9.25 10.15 -24.15
N ARG A 34 9.22 9.82 -22.85
CA ARG A 34 8.99 8.47 -22.36
C ARG A 34 7.57 8.38 -21.81
N VAL A 35 6.76 7.49 -22.39
CA VAL A 35 5.42 7.15 -21.88
C VAL A 35 5.51 5.83 -21.13
N VAL A 36 5.02 5.81 -19.89
CA VAL A 36 4.95 4.59 -19.07
C VAL A 36 3.48 4.33 -18.78
N ILE A 37 2.98 3.17 -19.21
CA ILE A 37 1.61 2.72 -18.96
C ILE A 37 1.72 1.57 -17.97
N GLU A 38 1.19 1.79 -16.77
CA GLU A 38 1.16 0.79 -15.72
C GLU A 38 -0.31 0.41 -15.45
N PRO A 39 -0.63 -0.88 -15.29
CA PRO A 39 -1.97 -1.28 -14.90
C PRO A 39 -2.30 -0.67 -13.54
N VAL A 40 -3.46 -0.03 -13.42
CA VAL A 40 -3.96 0.45 -12.14
C VAL A 40 -4.32 -0.76 -11.29
N THR A 41 -3.39 -1.26 -10.50
CA THR A 41 -3.72 -2.00 -9.29
C THR A 41 -4.41 -1.01 -8.36
N LYS A 42 -5.75 -1.11 -8.33
CA LYS A 42 -6.74 -0.27 -7.61
C LYS A 42 -6.16 0.55 -6.46
N GLU A 43 -6.64 1.79 -6.34
CA GLU A 43 -6.52 2.74 -5.22
C GLU A 43 -6.87 2.19 -3.81
N ARG A 44 -7.19 0.89 -3.69
CA ARG A 44 -7.36 0.12 -2.45
C ARG A 44 -6.13 0.09 -1.53
N THR A 45 -4.95 0.53 -1.98
CA THR A 45 -3.78 0.66 -1.11
C THR A 45 -3.95 1.78 -0.07
N ASN A 46 -4.75 2.82 -0.35
CA ASN A 46 -4.94 3.94 0.57
C ASN A 46 -5.92 3.62 1.71
N GLU A 47 -7.02 2.94 1.44
CA GLU A 47 -7.99 2.52 2.47
C GLU A 47 -7.38 1.53 3.45
N GLN A 48 -6.65 0.54 2.94
CA GLN A 48 -5.93 -0.43 3.77
C GLN A 48 -4.84 0.24 4.61
N ASN A 49 -4.10 1.19 4.05
CA ASN A 49 -3.09 1.92 4.80
C ASN A 49 -3.75 2.78 5.90
N ARG A 50 -4.85 3.49 5.60
CA ARG A 50 -5.61 4.24 6.62
C ARG A 50 -6.13 3.33 7.73
N PHE A 51 -6.70 2.18 7.38
CA PHE A 51 -7.15 1.19 8.34
C PHE A 51 -5.99 0.69 9.20
N TYR A 52 -4.86 0.36 8.59
CA TYR A 52 -3.66 -0.09 9.30
C TYR A 52 -3.18 0.94 10.34
N TRP A 53 -3.08 2.22 9.98
CA TRP A 53 -2.70 3.27 10.92
C TRP A 53 -3.75 3.48 12.02
N ALA A 54 -5.03 3.32 11.72
CA ALA A 54 -6.08 3.36 12.74
C ALA A 54 -5.95 2.19 13.74
N VAL A 55 -5.65 0.98 13.27
CA VAL A 55 -5.36 -0.18 14.13
C VAL A 55 -4.16 0.10 15.03
N LEU A 56 -3.07 0.65 14.49
CA LEU A 56 -1.90 1.00 15.29
C LEU A 56 -2.22 2.05 16.36
N ASN A 57 -3.05 3.05 16.04
CA ASN A 57 -3.49 4.04 17.02
C ASN A 57 -4.25 3.41 18.19
N GLU A 58 -5.20 2.50 17.94
CA GLU A 58 -5.91 1.81 19.03
C GLU A 58 -4.94 1.00 19.91
N ILE A 59 -3.96 0.34 19.30
CA ILE A 59 -2.93 -0.41 20.03
C ILE A 59 -2.02 0.54 20.82
N ALA A 60 -1.66 1.69 20.23
CA ALA A 60 -0.85 2.72 20.88
C ALA A 60 -1.56 3.29 22.11
N GLU A 61 -2.85 3.62 22.01
CA GLU A 61 -3.67 4.09 23.13
C GLU A 61 -3.75 3.04 24.25
N ALA A 62 -3.91 1.76 23.89
CA ALA A 62 -4.00 0.69 24.87
C ALA A 62 -2.66 0.31 25.52
N THR A 63 -1.53 0.46 24.81
CA THR A 63 -0.20 0.04 25.29
C THR A 63 0.69 1.20 25.76
N GLY A 64 0.35 2.44 25.42
CA GLY A 64 1.15 3.64 25.67
C GLY A 64 2.38 3.80 24.77
N ASN A 65 2.52 3.01 23.71
CA ASN A 65 3.65 3.10 22.77
C ASN A 65 3.37 4.07 21.61
N GLY A 66 4.42 4.54 20.94
CA GLY A 66 4.28 5.31 19.70
C GLY A 66 3.86 4.45 18.51
N ASN A 67 3.11 5.03 17.57
CA ASN A 67 2.67 4.33 16.36
C ASN A 67 3.82 3.86 15.48
N GLU A 68 4.85 4.70 15.33
CA GLU A 68 6.04 4.40 14.55
C GLU A 68 6.86 3.26 15.18
N ASP A 69 6.94 3.22 16.50
CA ASP A 69 7.62 2.14 17.23
C ASP A 69 6.87 0.82 17.08
N LEU A 70 5.54 0.85 17.19
CA LEU A 70 4.68 -0.31 16.93
C LEU A 70 4.80 -0.77 15.47
N HIS A 71 4.83 0.17 14.52
CA HIS A 71 5.04 -0.14 13.10
C HIS A 71 6.34 -0.91 12.88
N GLU A 72 7.46 -0.39 13.38
CA GLU A 72 8.77 -1.04 13.22
C GLU A 72 8.84 -2.37 13.99
N HIS A 73 8.23 -2.44 15.19
CA HIS A 73 8.14 -3.68 15.97
C HIS A 73 7.42 -4.80 15.20
N PHE A 74 6.22 -4.52 14.66
CA PHE A 74 5.46 -5.51 13.91
C PHE A 74 6.11 -5.86 12.57
N ARG A 75 6.74 -4.89 11.92
CA ARG A 75 7.51 -5.11 10.70
C ARG A 75 8.68 -6.05 10.96
N ALA A 76 9.47 -5.79 11.99
CA ALA A 76 10.57 -6.65 12.40
C ALA A 76 10.11 -8.04 12.86
N ARG A 77 8.86 -8.20 13.31
CA ARG A 77 8.32 -9.49 13.75
C ARG A 77 7.77 -10.33 12.60
N PHE A 78 6.94 -9.76 11.75
CA PHE A 78 6.15 -10.51 10.76
C PHE A 78 6.67 -10.41 9.32
N LEU A 79 7.51 -9.41 9.01
CA LEU A 79 8.03 -9.19 7.66
C LEU A 79 9.51 -9.57 7.51
N GLN A 80 10.01 -10.46 8.37
CA GLN A 80 11.33 -11.06 8.20
C GLN A 80 11.32 -12.05 7.04
N ASP A 81 12.04 -11.71 5.98
CA ASP A 81 12.36 -12.61 4.90
C ASP A 81 13.65 -13.37 5.21
N ARG A 82 13.49 -14.67 5.49
CA ARG A 82 14.58 -15.61 5.79
C ARG A 82 15.06 -16.38 4.56
N SER A 83 14.52 -16.10 3.37
CA SER A 83 14.97 -16.72 2.12
C SER A 83 16.36 -16.23 1.70
N CYS A 84 16.77 -15.05 2.17
CA CYS A 84 18.07 -14.45 1.93
C CYS A 84 18.96 -14.57 3.18
N THR A 85 20.28 -14.71 2.99
CA THR A 85 21.27 -14.68 4.07
C THR A 85 22.20 -13.48 3.86
N PRO A 86 22.24 -12.49 4.77
CA PRO A 86 21.48 -12.39 6.01
C PRO A 86 19.98 -12.12 5.78
N ALA A 87 19.15 -12.50 6.75
CA ALA A 87 17.70 -12.26 6.69
C ALA A 87 17.42 -10.76 6.58
N ARG A 88 16.49 -10.39 5.70
CA ARG A 88 16.10 -8.99 5.45
C ARG A 88 14.69 -8.75 5.95
N ILE A 89 14.44 -7.57 6.50
CA ILE A 89 13.08 -7.11 6.82
C ILE A 89 12.48 -6.44 5.56
N ARG A 90 11.39 -6.99 5.03
CA ARG A 90 10.68 -6.42 3.87
C ARG A 90 9.97 -5.12 4.27
N SER A 91 9.84 -4.21 3.31
CA SER A 91 9.01 -3.00 3.50
C SER A 91 7.53 -3.35 3.31
N THR A 92 6.62 -2.69 4.03
CA THR A 92 5.18 -2.81 3.78
C THR A 92 4.81 -2.37 2.37
N THR A 93 5.60 -1.48 1.76
CA THR A 93 5.45 -1.03 0.37
C THR A 93 5.79 -2.11 -0.66
N GLU A 94 6.48 -3.18 -0.26
CA GLU A 94 6.83 -4.31 -1.12
C GLU A 94 5.77 -5.42 -1.09
N LEU A 95 4.74 -5.29 -0.25
CA LEU A 95 3.70 -6.31 -0.08
C LEU A 95 2.57 -6.11 -1.08
N SER A 96 2.04 -7.21 -1.59
CA SER A 96 0.76 -7.21 -2.30
C SER A 96 -0.40 -6.94 -1.33
N VAL A 97 -1.53 -6.50 -1.87
CA VAL A 97 -2.79 -6.26 -1.13
C VAL A 97 -3.18 -7.46 -0.23
N ARG A 98 -3.02 -8.68 -0.76
CA ARG A 98 -3.34 -9.92 -0.03
C ARG A 98 -2.34 -10.21 1.08
N GLU A 99 -1.05 -10.00 0.83
CA GLU A 99 -0.01 -10.13 1.86
C GLU A 99 -0.19 -9.08 2.96
N PHE A 100 -0.53 -7.85 2.60
CA PHE A 100 -0.75 -6.76 3.56
C PHE A 100 -1.99 -7.00 4.43
N THR A 101 -3.07 -7.52 3.86
CA THR A 101 -4.25 -7.93 4.64
C THR A 101 -3.89 -9.01 5.65
N ARG A 102 -3.14 -10.03 5.22
CA ARG A 102 -2.65 -11.09 6.12
C ARG A 102 -1.73 -10.55 7.21
N TYR A 103 -0.88 -9.57 6.88
CA TYR A 103 -0.01 -8.91 7.85
C TYR A 103 -0.83 -8.20 8.94
N ILE A 104 -1.90 -7.49 8.57
CA ILE A 104 -2.83 -6.87 9.53
C ILE A 104 -3.52 -7.94 10.40
N ASP A 105 -3.96 -9.06 9.81
CA ASP A 105 -4.55 -10.18 10.54
C ASP A 105 -3.63 -10.72 11.63
N GLN A 106 -2.35 -10.92 11.30
CA GLN A 106 -1.35 -11.42 12.25
C GLN A 106 -1.12 -10.46 13.42
N ILE A 107 -1.16 -9.15 13.16
CA ILE A 107 -1.07 -8.14 14.22
C ILE A 107 -2.29 -8.21 15.13
N LEU A 108 -3.49 -8.24 14.56
CA LEU A 108 -4.74 -8.28 15.34
C LEU A 108 -4.83 -9.54 16.21
N GLU A 109 -4.47 -10.71 15.65
CA GLU A 109 -4.41 -11.96 16.40
C GLU A 109 -3.36 -11.91 17.52
N PHE A 110 -2.17 -11.37 17.22
CA PHE A 110 -1.11 -11.24 18.21
C PHE A 110 -1.53 -10.30 19.35
N VAL A 111 -2.15 -9.17 19.04
CA VAL A 111 -2.53 -8.20 20.06
C VAL A 111 -3.71 -8.73 20.88
N GLY A 112 -4.68 -9.39 20.25
CA GLY A 112 -5.79 -10.04 20.94
C GLY A 112 -5.34 -11.16 21.87
N THR A 113 -4.34 -11.95 21.47
CA THR A 113 -3.84 -13.07 22.29
C THR A 113 -2.88 -12.63 23.39
N GLN A 114 -1.99 -11.66 23.14
CA GLN A 114 -0.95 -11.26 24.11
C GLN A 114 -1.41 -10.15 25.05
N TYR A 115 -2.18 -9.18 24.55
CA TYR A 115 -2.57 -7.99 25.29
C TYR A 115 -4.07 -7.94 25.60
N GLY A 116 -4.88 -8.87 25.05
CA GLY A 116 -6.33 -8.89 25.25
C GLY A 116 -7.05 -7.70 24.59
N ILE A 117 -6.39 -6.98 23.68
CA ILE A 117 -6.97 -5.81 23.02
C ILE A 117 -7.85 -6.29 21.88
N THR A 118 -9.12 -5.90 21.91
CA THR A 118 -10.07 -6.14 20.83
C THR A 118 -10.22 -4.87 20.01
N VAL A 119 -9.70 -4.88 18.79
CA VAL A 119 -9.84 -3.76 17.86
C VAL A 119 -11.28 -3.69 17.35
N SER A 120 -11.91 -2.53 17.49
CA SER A 120 -13.34 -2.34 17.19
C SER A 120 -13.62 -1.93 15.74
N LEU A 121 -12.57 -1.71 14.94
CA LEU A 121 -12.66 -1.18 13.59
C LEU A 121 -13.24 -2.19 12.59
N SER A 122 -14.29 -1.77 11.88
CA SER A 122 -14.86 -2.52 10.75
C SER A 122 -13.93 -2.50 9.54
N ARG A 123 -13.75 -3.68 8.92
CA ARG A 123 -12.94 -3.86 7.71
C ARG A 123 -13.75 -3.57 6.45
N GLU A 124 -13.99 -2.30 6.18
CA GLU A 124 -14.66 -1.87 4.95
C GLU A 124 -13.61 -1.47 3.91
N PHE A 125 -13.00 -2.45 3.22
CA PHE A 125 -12.09 -2.21 2.08
C PHE A 125 -12.12 -3.30 1.01
#